data_AF-A0A7J5C2E9-F1
#
_entry.id   AF-A0A7J5C2E9-F1
#
_cell.length_a   1.000
_cell.length_b   1.000
_cell.length_c   1.000
_cell.angle_alpha   90.00
_cell.angle_beta   90.00
_cell.angle_gamma   90.00
#
_symmetry.space_group_name_H-M   'P 1'
#
loop_
_entity.id
_entity.type
_entity.pdbx_description
1 polymer ?
#
loop_
_entity_poly.entity_id
_entity_poly.type
_entity_poly.pdbx_seq_one_letter_code
_entity_poly.pdbx_strand_id
1 'polypeptide(L)'
;MQTFRCASCGREIKPAVACPHCGADQPQWAEHLAEIERSIAEMKARDAEIAREQRQIAAKMQAALFQRDILAHAGEERTKQATRPRRVLRRRPGRRPPTATTGAP
;
A
#
# COMPACT_ATOMS: atom_id res chain seq x y z
N MET A 1 -30.15 -19.56 -9.68
CA MET A 1 -29.20 -20.67 -9.94
C MET A 1 -29.97 -21.79 -10.60
N GLN A 2 -29.55 -22.26 -11.77
CA GLN A 2 -30.21 -23.37 -12.46
C GLN A 2 -29.87 -24.68 -11.73
N THR A 3 -30.88 -25.46 -11.34
CA THR A 3 -30.74 -26.81 -10.76
C THR A 3 -31.04 -27.86 -11.84
N PHE A 4 -30.27 -28.95 -11.88
CA PHE A 4 -30.35 -29.94 -12.96
C PHE A 4 -30.44 -31.36 -12.46
N ARG A 5 -31.12 -32.23 -13.20
CA ARG A 5 -31.32 -33.63 -12.81
C ARG A 5 -30.16 -34.51 -13.28
N CYS A 6 -29.55 -35.28 -12.38
CA CYS A 6 -28.53 -36.26 -12.73
C CYS A 6 -29.14 -37.40 -13.56
N ALA A 7 -28.53 -37.74 -14.71
CA ALA A 7 -29.00 -38.81 -15.57
C ALA A 7 -28.87 -40.21 -14.93
N SER A 8 -27.92 -40.39 -14.01
CA SER A 8 -27.70 -41.67 -13.32
C SER A 8 -28.57 -41.86 -12.06
N CYS A 9 -28.64 -40.86 -11.16
CA CYS A 9 -29.35 -41.01 -9.89
C CYS A 9 -30.66 -40.21 -9.79
N GLY A 10 -30.99 -39.42 -10.82
CA GLY A 10 -32.24 -38.66 -10.88
C GLY A 10 -32.37 -37.51 -9.89
N ARG A 11 -31.33 -37.19 -9.10
CA ARG A 11 -31.34 -36.09 -8.13
C ARG A 11 -31.01 -34.76 -8.77
N GLU A 12 -31.57 -33.69 -8.21
CA GLU A 12 -31.18 -32.34 -8.57
C GLU A 12 -29.79 -31.99 -8.01
N ILE A 13 -28.92 -31.53 -8.89
CA ILE A 13 -27.53 -31.17 -8.61
C ILE A 13 -27.23 -29.80 -9.22
N LYS A 14 -26.24 -29.13 -8.64
CA LYS A 14 -25.60 -27.97 -9.28
C LYS A 14 -24.75 -28.46 -10.47
N PRO A 15 -24.49 -27.62 -11.48
CA PRO A 15 -23.61 -27.95 -12.59
C PRO A 15 -22.24 -28.41 -12.07
N ALA A 16 -21.86 -29.64 -12.41
CA ALA A 16 -20.63 -30.28 -11.97
C ALA A 16 -20.22 -31.34 -12.99
N VAL A 17 -18.92 -31.54 -13.14
CA VAL A 17 -18.35 -32.59 -14.01
C VAL A 17 -18.78 -33.98 -13.53
N ALA A 18 -18.84 -34.20 -12.22
CA ALA A 18 -19.33 -35.44 -11.64
C ALA A 18 -20.48 -35.18 -10.67
N CYS A 19 -21.43 -36.12 -10.60
CA CYS A 19 -22.51 -36.05 -9.63
C CYS A 19 -21.95 -36.22 -8.20
N PRO A 20 -22.18 -35.26 -7.27
CA PRO A 20 -21.69 -35.36 -5.90
C PRO A 20 -22.35 -36.49 -5.08
N HIS A 21 -23.42 -37.10 -5.60
CA HIS A 21 -24.16 -38.15 -4.91
C HIS A 21 -23.85 -39.56 -5.42
N CYS A 22 -23.66 -39.74 -6.72
CA CYS A 22 -23.41 -41.06 -7.32
C CYS A 22 -22.09 -41.18 -8.07
N GLY A 23 -21.30 -40.10 -8.18
CA GLY A 23 -20.01 -40.10 -8.87
C GLY A 23 -20.08 -40.25 -10.39
N ALA A 24 -21.28 -40.33 -10.98
CA ALA A 24 -21.45 -40.42 -12.42
C ALA A 24 -20.89 -39.17 -13.11
N ASP A 25 -20.06 -39.40 -14.12
CA ASP A 25 -19.54 -38.35 -14.99
C ASP A 25 -20.66 -37.75 -15.83
N GLN A 26 -20.61 -36.45 -16.02
CA GLN A 26 -21.67 -35.64 -16.64
C GLN A 26 -21.05 -34.81 -17.77
N PRO A 27 -20.64 -35.45 -18.88
CA PRO A 27 -19.86 -34.83 -19.95
C PRO A 27 -20.57 -33.65 -20.62
N GLN A 28 -21.90 -33.58 -20.55
CA GLN A 28 -22.69 -32.47 -21.07
C GLN A 28 -22.33 -31.10 -20.44
N TRP A 29 -21.67 -31.08 -19.28
CA TRP A 29 -21.29 -29.85 -18.59
C TRP A 29 -19.81 -29.48 -18.75
N ALA A 30 -18.99 -30.38 -19.28
CA ALA A 30 -17.54 -30.16 -19.36
C ALA A 30 -17.21 -28.91 -20.18
N GLU A 31 -17.89 -28.72 -21.32
CA GLU A 31 -17.67 -27.55 -22.20
C GLU A 31 -18.11 -26.24 -21.55
N HIS A 32 -19.27 -26.23 -20.90
CA HIS A 32 -19.79 -25.03 -20.24
C HIS A 32 -18.96 -24.63 -19.02
N LEU A 33 -18.46 -25.60 -18.25
CA LEU A 33 -17.53 -25.34 -17.15
C LEU A 33 -16.20 -24.79 -17.69
N ALA A 34 -15.68 -25.36 -18.78
CA ALA A 34 -14.47 -24.85 -19.42
C ALA A 34 -14.65 -23.41 -19.96
N GLU A 35 -15.83 -23.06 -20.47
CA GLU A 35 -16.15 -21.69 -20.87
C GLU A 35 -16.13 -20.72 -19.68
N ILE A 36 -16.83 -21.07 -18.59
CA ILE A 36 -16.85 -20.28 -17.36
C ILE A 36 -15.43 -20.12 -16.79
N GLU A 37 -14.64 -21.19 -16.76
CA GLU A 37 -13.26 -21.17 -16.28
C GLU A 37 -12.37 -20.26 -17.12
N ARG A 38 -12.53 -20.25 -18.46
CA ARG A 38 -11.85 -19.29 -19.34
C ARG A 38 -12.23 -17.86 -19.00
N SER A 39 -13.52 -17.56 -18.83
CA SER A 39 -13.98 -16.21 -18.45
C SER A 39 -13.44 -15.79 -17.07
N ILE A 40 -13.38 -16.71 -16.10
CA ILE A 40 -12.78 -16.44 -14.79
C ILE A 40 -11.29 -16.15 -14.92
N ALA A 41 -10.56 -16.92 -15.74
CA ALA A 41 -9.14 -16.72 -15.96
C ALA A 41 -8.85 -15.34 -16.59
N GLU A 42 -9.66 -14.92 -17.57
CA GLU A 42 -9.55 -13.59 -18.18
C GLU A 42 -9.81 -12.46 -17.17
N MET A 43 -10.86 -12.59 -16.34
CA MET A 43 -11.15 -11.60 -15.30
C MET A 43 -10.01 -11.52 -14.27
N LYS A 44 -9.47 -12.66 -13.82
CA LYS A 44 -8.32 -12.71 -12.91
C LYS A 44 -7.06 -12.08 -13.50
N ALA A 45 -6.83 -12.23 -14.80
CA ALA A 45 -5.72 -11.58 -15.47
C ALA A 45 -5.85 -10.05 -15.43
N ARG A 46 -7.06 -9.52 -15.65
CA ARG A 46 -7.35 -8.08 -15.53
C ARG A 46 -7.17 -7.59 -14.09
N ASP A 47 -7.64 -8.35 -13.10
CA ASP A 47 -7.46 -8.03 -11.68
C ASP A 47 -5.98 -7.97 -11.28
N ALA A 48 -5.15 -8.85 -11.84
CA ALA A 48 -3.71 -8.83 -11.60
C ALA A 48 -3.03 -7.55 -12.12
N GLU A 49 -3.46 -7.03 -13.28
CA GLU A 49 -2.97 -5.75 -13.81
C GLU A 49 -3.46 -4.57 -12.97
N ILE A 50 -4.73 -4.54 -12.56
CA ILE A 50 -5.27 -3.51 -11.66
C ILE A 50 -4.49 -3.50 -10.34
N ALA A 51 -4.16 -4.66 -9.79
CA ALA A 51 -3.36 -4.75 -8.56
C ALA A 51 -1.95 -4.17 -8.74
N ARG A 52 -1.35 -4.27 -9.93
CA ARG A 52 -0.05 -3.64 -10.23
C ARG A 52 -0.19 -2.12 -10.30
N GLU A 53 -1.23 -1.62 -10.95
CA GLU A 53 -1.52 -0.17 -11.01
C GLU A 53 -1.74 0.41 -9.61
N GLN A 54 -2.51 -0.28 -8.76
CA GLN A 54 -2.72 0.13 -7.37
C GLN A 54 -1.41 0.24 -6.59
N ARG A 55 -0.48 -0.71 -6.76
CA ARG A 55 0.85 -0.62 -6.12
C ARG A 55 1.64 0.59 -6.60
N GLN A 56 1.60 0.90 -7.90
CA GLN A 56 2.27 2.07 -8.45
C GLN A 56 1.66 3.38 -7.93
N ILE A 57 0.32 3.45 -7.86
CA ILE A 57 -0.40 4.61 -7.31
C ILE A 57 -0.06 4.78 -5.83
N ALA A 58 -0.08 3.69 -5.04
CA ALA A 58 0.28 3.73 -3.63
C ALA A 58 1.73 4.22 -3.43
N ALA A 59 2.69 3.73 -4.22
CA ALA A 59 4.07 4.20 -4.16
C ALA A 59 4.21 5.70 -4.46
N LYS A 60 3.52 6.19 -5.51
CA LYS A 60 3.48 7.62 -5.85
C LYS A 60 2.84 8.45 -4.73
N MET A 61 1.77 7.95 -4.14
CA MET A 61 1.09 8.60 -3.02
C MET A 61 2.02 8.73 -1.81
N GLN A 62 2.75 7.68 -1.44
CA GLN A 62 3.72 7.73 -0.34
C GLN A 62 4.84 8.72 -0.61
N ALA A 63 5.35 8.78 -1.85
CA ALA A 63 6.36 9.77 -2.23
C ALA A 63 5.82 11.21 -2.12
N ALA A 64 4.57 11.46 -2.53
CA ALA A 64 3.95 12.78 -2.40
C ALA A 64 3.71 13.18 -0.93
N LEU A 65 3.28 12.24 -0.09
CA LEU A 65 3.14 12.46 1.36
C LEU A 65 4.49 12.80 1.99
N PHE A 66 5.55 12.07 1.64
CA PHE A 66 6.89 12.36 2.12
C PHE A 66 7.37 13.76 1.73
N GLN A 67 7.15 14.17 0.47
CA GLN A 67 7.46 15.53 0.02
C GLN A 67 6.68 16.59 0.82
N ARG A 68 5.39 16.36 1.06
CA ARG A 68 4.56 17.25 1.88
C ARG A 68 5.13 17.39 3.28
N ASP A 69 5.49 16.28 3.90
CA ASP A 69 5.98 16.27 5.29
C ASP A 69 7.35 16.96 5.41
N ILE A 70 8.23 16.83 4.40
CA ILE A 70 9.47 17.62 4.34
C ILE A 70 9.17 19.12 4.33
N LEU A 71 8.26 19.57 3.46
CA LEU A 71 7.93 20.98 3.33
C LEU A 71 7.26 21.52 4.61
N ALA A 72 6.37 20.73 5.21
CA ALA A 72 5.74 21.06 6.48
C ALA A 72 6.79 21.22 7.59
N HIS A 73 7.72 20.27 7.72
CA HIS A 73 8.78 20.32 8.71
C HIS A 73 9.75 21.49 8.50
N ALA A 74 10.10 21.80 7.25
CA ALA A 74 10.90 22.99 6.92
C ALA A 74 10.18 24.29 7.30
N GLY A 75 8.86 24.35 7.13
CA GLY A 75 8.02 25.46 7.61
C GLY A 75 8.04 25.59 9.13
N GLU A 76 7.87 24.48 9.84
CA GLU A 76 7.94 24.43 11.32
C GLU A 76 9.30 24.86 11.86
N GLU A 77 10.41 24.42 11.27
CA GLU A 77 11.74 24.83 11.72
C GLU A 77 12.01 26.32 11.47
N ARG A 78 11.49 26.88 10.36
CA ARG A 78 11.56 28.33 10.10
C ARG A 78 10.76 29.13 11.13
N THR A 79 9.55 28.69 11.49
CA THR A 79 8.73 29.40 12.49
C THR A 79 9.34 29.29 13.90
N LYS A 80 9.87 28.13 14.28
CA LYS A 80 10.62 27.95 15.53
C LYS A 80 11.87 28.82 15.58
N GLN A 81 12.64 28.91 14.48
CA GLN A 81 13.82 29.78 14.43
C GLN A 81 13.46 31.26 14.50
N ALA A 82 12.40 31.70 13.81
CA ALA A 82 11.93 33.08 13.84
C ALA A 82 11.46 33.51 15.25
N THR A 83 10.84 32.60 16.00
CA THR A 83 10.35 32.86 17.36
C THR A 83 11.38 32.61 18.45
N ARG A 84 12.54 32.01 18.12
CA ARG A 84 13.59 31.68 19.10
C ARG A 84 14.27 32.97 19.59
N PRO A 85 14.25 33.27 20.91
CA PRO A 85 14.93 34.43 21.43
C PRO A 85 16.44 34.30 21.20
N ARG A 86 17.04 35.29 20.51
CA ARG A 86 18.49 35.36 20.30
C ARG A 86 19.20 35.44 21.65
N ARG A 87 19.78 34.32 22.10
CA ARG A 87 20.66 34.31 23.27
C ARG A 87 21.94 35.04 22.90
N VAL A 88 22.04 36.29 23.32
CA VAL A 88 23.32 37.01 23.31
C VAL A 88 24.25 36.27 24.25
N LEU A 89 25.42 35.85 23.77
CA LEU A 89 26.50 35.35 24.62
C LEU A 89 26.84 36.45 25.62
N ARG A 90 26.29 36.40 26.82
CA ARG A 90 26.75 37.23 27.93
C ARG A 90 28.19 36.82 28.19
N ARG A 91 29.14 37.69 27.80
CA ARG A 91 30.53 37.58 28.26
C ARG A 91 30.48 37.50 29.78
N ARG A 92 30.97 36.40 30.34
CA ARG A 92 31.07 36.21 31.79
C ARG A 92 31.96 37.34 32.33
N PRO A 93 31.48 38.21 33.22
CA PRO A 93 32.35 39.22 33.83
C PRO A 93 33.42 38.46 34.61
N GLY A 94 34.69 38.64 34.23
CA GLY A 94 35.84 37.99 34.88
C GLY A 94 36.70 37.07 33.99
N ARG A 95 36.39 36.84 32.71
CA ARG A 95 37.37 36.23 31.79
C ARG A 95 38.02 37.31 30.92
N ARG A 96 39.24 37.70 31.33
CA ARG A 96 40.16 38.53 30.55
C ARG A 96 40.44 37.82 29.21
N PRO A 97 40.40 38.52 28.05
CA PRO A 97 40.85 37.94 26.79
C PRO A 97 42.31 37.49 26.92
N PRO A 98 42.72 36.37 26.27
CA PRO A 98 44.08 35.83 26.38
C PRO A 98 45.17 36.72 25.76
N THR A 99 44.85 37.94 25.33
CA THR A 99 45.79 38.88 24.70
C THR A 99 46.11 40.11 25.56
N ALA A 100 45.73 40.13 26.84
CA ALA A 100 46.11 41.23 27.73
C ALA A 100 47.54 41.02 28.29
N THR A 101 48.52 41.60 27.59
CA THR A 101 49.90 41.77 28.04
C THR A 101 49.93 42.32 29.47
N THR A 102 50.73 41.70 30.34
CA THR A 102 50.84 42.06 31.76
C THR A 102 52.23 42.64 32.01
N GLY A 103 52.28 43.78 32.73
CA GLY A 103 53.50 44.42 33.26
C GLY A 103 54.15 45.42 32.29
N ALA A 104 54.67 46.57 32.71
CA ALA A 104 55.34 46.87 34.00
C ALA A 104 55.27 48.40 34.30
N PRO A 105 55.82 48.89 35.44
CA PRO A 105 55.52 50.19 36.05
C PRO A 105 56.06 51.41 35.29
#